data_AF-A0A0L8HMC9-F1
#
_entry.id   AF-A0A0L8HMC9-F1
#
_cell.length_a   1.000
_cell.length_b   1.000
_cell.length_c   1.000
_cell.angle_alpha   90.00
_cell.angle_beta   90.00
_cell.angle_gamma   90.00
#
_symmetry.space_group_name_H-M   'P 1'
#
loop_
_entity.id
_entity.type
_entity.pdbx_description
1 polymer ?
#
loop_
_entity_poly.entity_id
_entity_poly.type
_entity_poly.pdbx_seq_one_letter_code
_entity_poly.pdbx_strand_id
1 'polypeptide(L)'
;MYRVFVLTLILMISMQAHCSIDIPDFKCFEEKADIVFVLDGSSSIWPPDFRKQLEFVNYFIDQIDIGENEVRIGVVNFSKNAEPSIYLSEFDDKLKLKERVLQVSQEHKNTRIASALNLLTSTMFTTERGARKNVRHIAFILTDGISQEVKKTQLAAKQCRDANIELFAIGIGNETNDEELKGIASQPKASHYFHVSNFSALIDEKRDIFKVSCTNNSEIVLNNEKGCKNISADVFFLLDSSSSILEVDFKKQLNAVEDIIDTYSIGSDKVRVGLSLFSNTYKPVIDLKNGDEKSTIINKIRSVQYLRGGTNTGVALNKVRTETYNEKSSRNRFLIIFTDGQSLQKTFTITEAQKLKENGVVIFAVGVGPFVDQDELNAISSNPSEEFVLKFVNMDQLSNKVKFLSNKTCTKIAENIPRDQEYCKSTKISDFVFALSNNYLGHRKTTYILKALDDITGRKSIREKFRFGMVFDRCPYLQDISFKYEDSNQKVQQQIMKYKNKPLYTIFEKLNNFEYSKSLNRRVNLVFVDESMPLDNLKLLAELARKNMEIYIVAIGTKMNFKDIEAVPSSHIIFIPSYEVLLSKFYHKFAEYFCVKARDVELS
;
A
#
# COMPACT_ATOMS: atom_id res chain seq x y z
N MET A 1 -38.95 -29.32 -45.33
CA MET A 1 -38.44 -30.72 -45.28
C MET A 1 -37.18 -30.78 -46.16
N TYR A 2 -36.03 -31.37 -45.85
CA TYR A 2 -35.35 -31.93 -44.65
C TYR A 2 -33.85 -32.12 -45.05
N ARG A 3 -32.79 -31.96 -44.23
CA ARG A 3 -32.62 -31.51 -42.84
C ARG A 3 -31.20 -30.94 -42.62
N VAL A 4 -31.10 -29.94 -41.73
CA VAL A 4 -29.96 -29.49 -40.90
C VAL A 4 -28.91 -30.56 -40.55
N PHE A 5 -27.61 -30.21 -40.63
CA PHE A 5 -26.51 -30.40 -39.64
C PHE A 5 -25.12 -30.53 -40.30
N VAL A 6 -24.34 -29.44 -40.28
CA VAL A 6 -22.87 -29.47 -40.36
C VAL A 6 -22.35 -28.57 -39.24
N LEU A 7 -22.09 -29.18 -38.08
CA LEU A 7 -21.54 -28.55 -36.89
C LEU A 7 -20.89 -29.65 -36.03
N THR A 8 -19.93 -29.25 -35.18
CA THR A 8 -19.11 -30.10 -34.29
C THR A 8 -18.08 -31.02 -34.96
N LEU A 9 -16.92 -30.45 -35.31
CA LEU A 9 -15.63 -31.15 -35.22
C LEU A 9 -14.89 -30.57 -33.99
N ILE A 10 -14.94 -31.27 -32.85
CA ILE A 10 -14.34 -30.84 -31.57
C ILE A 10 -13.68 -32.06 -30.91
N LEU A 11 -12.51 -31.86 -30.26
CA LEU A 11 -11.70 -32.83 -29.49
C LEU A 11 -11.09 -33.97 -30.35
N MET A 12 -9.77 -34.06 -30.56
CA MET A 12 -8.70 -33.98 -29.57
C MET A 12 -7.37 -33.45 -30.17
N ILE A 13 -6.67 -32.61 -29.40
CA ILE A 13 -5.24 -32.70 -29.00
C ILE A 13 -4.97 -31.40 -28.22
N SER A 14 -4.94 -31.51 -26.90
CA SER A 14 -4.55 -30.42 -26.01
C SER A 14 -3.10 -30.62 -25.58
N MET A 15 -2.16 -29.97 -26.25
CA MET A 15 -0.79 -29.83 -25.75
C MET A 15 -0.33 -28.37 -25.82
N GLN A 16 -0.29 -27.77 -24.63
CA GLN A 16 0.70 -26.78 -24.16
C GLN A 16 1.07 -25.60 -25.08
N ALA A 17 0.47 -24.45 -24.77
CA ALA A 17 1.18 -23.16 -24.72
C ALA A 17 0.47 -22.22 -23.72
N HIS A 18 0.59 -22.49 -22.41
CA HIS A 18 0.27 -21.47 -21.41
C HIS A 18 1.50 -20.59 -21.24
N CYS A 19 1.45 -19.36 -21.76
CA CYS A 19 2.42 -18.33 -21.45
C CYS A 19 1.88 -17.50 -20.28
N SER A 20 2.33 -17.83 -19.07
CA SER A 20 2.14 -17.01 -17.88
C SER A 20 3.16 -15.89 -17.90
N ILE A 21 2.74 -14.65 -17.62
CA ILE A 21 3.66 -13.51 -17.49
C ILE A 21 3.99 -13.33 -16.01
N ASP A 22 5.26 -13.51 -15.66
CA ASP A 22 5.78 -13.27 -14.32
C ASP A 22 5.67 -11.78 -13.96
N ILE A 23 4.79 -11.49 -13.01
CA ILE A 23 4.83 -10.26 -12.21
C ILE A 23 5.93 -10.48 -11.14
N PRO A 24 6.75 -9.48 -10.77
CA PRO A 24 7.80 -9.67 -9.77
C PRO A 24 7.26 -10.27 -8.48
N ASP A 25 7.68 -11.49 -8.22
CA ASP A 25 7.11 -12.37 -7.22
C ASP A 25 7.38 -11.81 -5.82
N PHE A 26 6.32 -11.52 -5.07
CA PHE A 26 6.44 -11.34 -3.62
C PHE A 26 6.52 -12.75 -3.01
N LYS A 27 7.68 -13.41 -3.14
CA LYS A 27 7.89 -14.76 -2.60
C LYS A 27 7.57 -14.79 -1.11
N CYS A 28 6.43 -15.39 -0.80
CA CYS A 28 5.88 -15.53 0.53
C CYS A 28 6.26 -16.92 1.07
N PHE A 29 6.91 -16.95 2.24
CA PHE A 29 7.58 -18.13 2.80
C PHE A 29 8.77 -18.60 1.93
N GLU A 30 9.73 -19.31 2.54
CA GLU A 30 10.88 -19.91 1.85
C GLU A 30 10.44 -21.21 1.14
N GLU A 31 9.46 -21.09 0.25
CA GLU A 31 8.79 -22.14 -0.54
C GLU A 31 8.02 -23.19 0.29
N LYS A 32 8.19 -23.27 1.62
CA LYS A 32 7.62 -24.36 2.46
C LYS A 32 7.01 -23.88 3.78
N ALA A 33 5.71 -24.09 3.95
CA ALA A 33 4.97 -23.86 5.20
C ALA A 33 3.77 -24.80 5.32
N ASP A 34 3.32 -25.07 6.55
CA ASP A 34 2.06 -25.76 6.83
C ASP A 34 1.12 -24.76 7.52
N ILE A 35 -0.02 -24.46 6.88
CA ILE A 35 -0.93 -23.40 7.31
C ILE A 35 -2.30 -24.00 7.65
N VAL A 36 -2.85 -23.65 8.80
CA VAL A 36 -4.19 -24.10 9.23
C VAL A 36 -5.09 -22.90 9.49
N PHE A 37 -6.21 -22.81 8.78
CA PHE A 37 -7.24 -21.80 9.04
C PHE A 37 -8.29 -22.37 9.99
N VAL A 38 -8.50 -21.68 11.10
CA VAL A 38 -9.46 -21.99 12.16
C VAL A 38 -10.61 -21.00 12.03
N LEU A 39 -11.72 -21.47 11.46
CA LEU A 39 -12.85 -20.64 11.06
C LEU A 39 -14.00 -20.77 12.06
N ASP A 40 -14.48 -19.64 12.54
CA ASP A 40 -15.64 -19.61 13.43
C ASP A 40 -16.91 -19.86 12.62
N GLY A 41 -17.53 -21.01 12.87
CA GLY A 41 -18.78 -21.44 12.27
C GLY A 41 -19.96 -21.35 13.24
N SER A 42 -19.88 -20.52 14.26
CA SER A 42 -20.90 -20.34 15.29
C SER A 42 -22.20 -19.71 14.78
N SER A 43 -23.20 -19.61 15.66
CA SER A 43 -24.53 -19.08 15.32
C SER A 43 -24.64 -17.55 15.30
N SER A 44 -23.64 -16.80 15.76
CA SER A 44 -23.58 -15.33 15.61
C SER A 44 -23.32 -14.91 14.16
N ILE A 45 -22.55 -15.72 13.43
CA ILE A 45 -22.08 -15.42 12.09
C ILE A 45 -23.17 -15.75 11.05
N TRP A 46 -23.52 -14.78 10.21
CA TRP A 46 -24.49 -14.96 9.12
C TRP A 46 -23.86 -15.79 7.98
N PRO A 47 -24.57 -16.71 7.27
CA PRO A 47 -23.93 -17.59 6.29
C PRO A 47 -23.16 -16.90 5.15
N PRO A 48 -23.62 -15.76 4.59
CA PRO A 48 -22.84 -14.96 3.64
C PRO A 48 -21.56 -14.34 4.24
N ASP A 49 -21.49 -14.13 5.56
CA ASP A 49 -20.29 -13.66 6.25
C ASP A 49 -19.35 -14.82 6.59
N PHE A 50 -19.87 -16.01 6.92
CA PHE A 50 -19.08 -17.24 6.97
C PHE A 50 -18.41 -17.52 5.60
N ARG A 51 -19.15 -17.33 4.50
CA ARG A 51 -18.60 -17.43 3.14
C ARG A 51 -17.42 -16.48 2.90
N LYS A 52 -17.41 -15.28 3.49
CA LYS A 52 -16.25 -14.36 3.39
C LYS A 52 -15.01 -14.90 4.11
N GLN A 53 -15.16 -15.72 5.16
CA GLN A 53 -14.01 -16.44 5.72
C GLN A 53 -13.43 -17.45 4.71
N LEU A 54 -14.28 -18.18 3.98
CA LEU A 54 -13.84 -19.10 2.92
C LEU A 54 -13.19 -18.36 1.75
N GLU A 55 -13.71 -17.19 1.38
CA GLU A 55 -13.12 -16.31 0.35
C GLU A 55 -11.77 -15.72 0.79
N PHE A 56 -11.59 -15.43 2.09
CA PHE A 56 -10.30 -15.05 2.67
C PHE A 56 -9.27 -16.20 2.58
N VAL A 57 -9.65 -17.44 2.91
CA VAL A 57 -8.78 -18.62 2.73
C VAL A 57 -8.42 -18.84 1.26
N ASN A 58 -9.40 -18.73 0.35
CA ASN A 58 -9.14 -18.84 -1.09
C ASN A 58 -8.22 -17.75 -1.64
N TYR A 59 -8.27 -16.53 -1.10
CA TYR A 59 -7.29 -15.51 -1.45
C TYR A 59 -5.88 -15.93 -1.06
N PHE A 60 -5.65 -16.50 0.13
CA PHE A 60 -4.33 -17.01 0.51
C PHE A 60 -3.85 -18.11 -0.46
N ILE A 61 -4.72 -19.06 -0.82
CA ILE A 61 -4.42 -20.14 -1.79
C ILE A 61 -4.04 -19.56 -3.17
N ASP A 62 -4.65 -18.45 -3.58
CA ASP A 62 -4.31 -17.77 -4.85
C ASP A 62 -2.97 -17.04 -4.83
N GLN A 63 -2.33 -16.82 -3.68
CA GLN A 63 -1.05 -16.09 -3.58
C GLN A 63 0.17 -16.99 -3.28
N ILE A 64 -0.02 -18.30 -3.14
CA ILE A 64 1.03 -19.25 -2.75
C ILE A 64 0.96 -20.52 -3.59
N ASP A 65 2.06 -21.25 -3.70
CA ASP A 65 2.07 -22.56 -4.35
C ASP A 65 1.72 -23.69 -3.40
N ILE A 66 0.78 -24.52 -3.84
CA ILE A 66 0.23 -25.65 -3.10
C ILE A 66 0.82 -26.93 -3.67
N GLY A 67 1.25 -27.83 -2.79
CA GLY A 67 1.79 -29.11 -3.19
C GLY A 67 2.48 -29.82 -2.03
N GLU A 68 2.80 -31.11 -2.20
CA GLU A 68 3.41 -31.91 -1.13
C GLU A 68 4.73 -31.31 -0.62
N ASN A 69 5.53 -30.71 -1.50
CA ASN A 69 6.82 -30.11 -1.20
C ASN A 69 6.77 -28.59 -1.00
N GLU A 70 5.63 -27.95 -1.28
CA GLU A 70 5.42 -26.48 -1.25
C GLU A 70 4.64 -26.08 0.01
N VAL A 71 3.60 -25.23 -0.07
CA VAL A 71 2.69 -24.96 1.05
C VAL A 71 1.58 -26.02 1.14
N ARG A 72 1.27 -26.45 2.37
CA ARG A 72 0.12 -27.30 2.69
C ARG A 72 -0.92 -26.51 3.47
N ILE A 73 -2.20 -26.67 3.16
CA ILE A 73 -3.30 -25.98 3.84
C ILE A 73 -4.27 -26.98 4.48
N GLY A 74 -4.59 -26.74 5.75
CA GLY A 74 -5.67 -27.37 6.48
C GLY A 74 -6.73 -26.35 6.88
N VAL A 75 -7.95 -26.83 7.15
CA VAL A 75 -9.06 -26.02 7.64
C VAL A 75 -9.73 -26.73 8.81
N VAL A 76 -9.91 -26.01 9.91
CA VAL A 76 -10.74 -26.38 11.06
C VAL A 76 -11.96 -25.49 11.03
N ASN A 77 -13.15 -26.09 11.10
CA ASN A 77 -14.37 -25.37 11.44
C ASN A 77 -14.59 -25.53 12.94
N PHE A 78 -14.95 -24.46 13.64
CA PHE A 78 -15.30 -24.57 15.05
C PHE A 78 -16.59 -23.85 15.42
N SER A 79 -17.38 -24.53 16.23
CA SER A 79 -18.54 -24.01 16.92
C SER A 79 -18.51 -24.57 18.34
N LYS A 80 -19.49 -25.39 18.73
CA LYS A 80 -19.55 -26.09 20.03
C LYS A 80 -18.44 -27.14 20.19
N ASN A 81 -18.07 -27.74 19.07
CA ASN A 81 -16.89 -28.59 18.88
C ASN A 81 -15.97 -27.90 17.87
N ALA A 82 -14.71 -28.32 17.80
CA ALA A 82 -13.84 -28.01 16.69
C ALA A 82 -13.58 -29.31 15.91
N GLU A 83 -13.79 -29.30 14.60
CA GLU A 83 -13.70 -30.49 13.76
C GLU A 83 -12.84 -30.17 12.51
N PRO A 84 -11.89 -31.06 12.14
CA PRO A 84 -11.11 -30.89 10.91
C PRO A 84 -12.03 -30.94 9.69
N SER A 85 -12.04 -29.88 8.89
CA SER A 85 -12.73 -29.83 7.60
C SER A 85 -11.83 -30.27 6.45
N ILE A 86 -10.53 -29.94 6.53
CA ILE A 86 -9.49 -30.29 5.54
C ILE A 86 -8.18 -30.56 6.29
N TYR A 87 -7.53 -31.70 6.08
CA TYR A 87 -6.20 -31.99 6.64
C TYR A 87 -5.05 -31.50 5.75
N LEU A 88 -3.87 -31.23 6.33
CA LEU A 88 -2.68 -30.75 5.58
C LEU A 88 -2.21 -31.72 4.49
N SER A 89 -2.51 -33.02 4.63
CA SER A 89 -2.19 -34.07 3.65
C SER A 89 -3.32 -34.35 2.64
N GLU A 90 -4.43 -33.62 2.66
CA GLU A 90 -5.64 -33.98 1.90
C GLU A 90 -5.62 -33.46 0.45
N PHE A 91 -4.93 -32.34 0.18
CA PHE A 91 -4.84 -31.75 -1.16
C PHE A 91 -3.43 -31.24 -1.46
N ASP A 92 -2.93 -31.63 -2.62
CA ASP A 92 -1.75 -31.12 -3.31
C ASP A 92 -2.13 -30.21 -4.51
N ASP A 93 -3.37 -30.33 -5.01
CA ASP A 93 -3.91 -29.57 -6.14
C ASP A 93 -4.57 -28.26 -5.70
N LYS A 94 -4.00 -27.13 -6.16
CA LYS A 94 -4.48 -25.77 -5.87
C LYS A 94 -5.96 -25.55 -6.23
N LEU A 95 -6.45 -26.08 -7.34
CA LEU A 95 -7.82 -25.86 -7.79
C LEU A 95 -8.82 -26.69 -6.97
N LYS A 96 -8.52 -27.98 -6.75
CA LYS A 96 -9.37 -28.86 -5.93
C LYS A 96 -9.45 -28.38 -4.48
N LEU A 97 -8.35 -27.89 -3.91
CA LEU A 97 -8.33 -27.28 -2.59
C LEU A 97 -9.29 -26.08 -2.51
N LYS A 98 -9.23 -25.16 -3.49
CA LYS A 98 -10.14 -23.98 -3.52
C LYS A 98 -11.61 -24.35 -3.62
N GLU A 99 -11.93 -25.37 -4.43
CA GLU A 99 -13.29 -25.90 -4.55
C GLU A 99 -13.75 -26.53 -3.23
N ARG A 100 -12.90 -27.34 -2.60
CA ARG A 100 -13.17 -27.99 -1.30
C ARG A 100 -13.37 -26.99 -0.17
N VAL A 101 -12.57 -25.91 -0.14
CA VAL A 101 -12.70 -24.81 0.85
C VAL A 101 -14.08 -24.15 0.75
N LEU A 102 -14.56 -23.86 -0.46
CA LEU A 102 -15.91 -23.29 -0.67
C LEU A 102 -17.06 -24.24 -0.30
N GLN A 103 -16.78 -25.53 -0.09
CA GLN A 103 -17.73 -26.55 0.34
C GLN A 103 -17.68 -26.85 1.86
N VAL A 104 -16.90 -26.09 2.64
CA VAL A 104 -16.93 -26.19 4.11
C VAL A 104 -18.25 -25.60 4.62
N SER A 105 -19.03 -26.41 5.34
CA SER A 105 -20.35 -26.03 5.87
C SER A 105 -20.28 -25.41 7.25
N GLN A 106 -21.05 -24.36 7.49
CA GLN A 106 -21.22 -23.76 8.83
C GLN A 106 -22.04 -24.67 9.75
N GLU A 107 -21.71 -24.71 11.05
CA GLU A 107 -22.34 -25.62 12.02
C GLU A 107 -23.40 -24.98 12.94
N HIS A 108 -23.38 -23.65 13.10
CA HIS A 108 -24.38 -22.87 13.83
C HIS A 108 -24.58 -23.24 15.31
N LYS A 109 -23.49 -23.33 16.11
CA LYS A 109 -23.54 -23.60 17.57
C LYS A 109 -22.61 -22.65 18.36
N ASN A 110 -22.63 -22.71 19.70
CA ASN A 110 -21.85 -21.81 20.58
C ASN A 110 -20.32 -21.86 20.37
N THR A 111 -19.65 -20.72 20.36
CA THR A 111 -18.20 -20.55 20.13
C THR A 111 -17.28 -21.16 21.21
N ARG A 112 -16.40 -22.11 20.85
CA ARG A 112 -15.36 -22.70 21.74
C ARG A 112 -13.93 -22.66 21.18
N ILE A 113 -13.32 -21.48 21.23
CA ILE A 113 -11.95 -21.22 20.76
C ILE A 113 -10.90 -22.19 21.38
N ALA A 114 -10.99 -22.47 22.69
CA ALA A 114 -10.06 -23.37 23.37
C ALA A 114 -10.02 -24.80 22.78
N SER A 115 -11.18 -25.32 22.33
CA SER A 115 -11.26 -26.63 21.67
C SER A 115 -10.55 -26.62 20.31
N ALA A 116 -10.68 -25.54 19.54
CA ALA A 116 -10.04 -25.40 18.25
C ALA A 116 -8.51 -25.27 18.37
N LEU A 117 -8.03 -24.51 19.36
CA LEU A 117 -6.61 -24.40 19.67
C LEU A 117 -6.01 -25.76 20.09
N ASN A 118 -6.70 -26.54 20.93
CA ASN A 118 -6.25 -27.89 21.30
C ASN A 118 -6.17 -28.82 20.07
N LEU A 119 -7.13 -28.72 19.14
CA LEU A 119 -7.14 -29.52 17.91
C LEU A 119 -5.93 -29.24 17.01
N LEU A 120 -5.37 -28.02 17.05
CA LEU A 120 -4.14 -27.69 16.31
C LEU A 120 -2.98 -28.59 16.72
N THR A 121 -2.72 -28.74 18.03
CA THR A 121 -1.61 -29.56 18.54
C THR A 121 -1.94 -31.05 18.58
N SER A 122 -3.19 -31.44 18.89
CA SER A 122 -3.56 -32.85 19.00
C SER A 122 -3.77 -33.55 17.67
N THR A 123 -4.03 -32.80 16.60
CA THR A 123 -4.53 -33.38 15.34
C THR A 123 -3.96 -32.70 14.11
N MET A 124 -4.13 -31.38 13.95
CA MET A 124 -3.80 -30.73 12.67
C MET A 124 -2.30 -30.71 12.40
N PHE A 125 -1.47 -30.28 13.36
CA PHE A 125 -0.02 -30.24 13.24
C PHE A 125 0.66 -31.57 13.66
N THR A 126 0.04 -32.70 13.32
CA THR A 126 0.63 -34.04 13.50
C THR A 126 1.18 -34.57 12.18
N THR A 127 2.25 -35.38 12.24
CA THR A 127 2.82 -36.03 11.04
C THR A 127 1.83 -36.95 10.35
N GLU A 128 0.92 -37.58 11.11
CA GLU A 128 -0.17 -38.43 10.58
C GLU A 128 -1.19 -37.65 9.74
N ARG A 129 -1.31 -36.34 9.95
CA ARG A 129 -2.23 -35.45 9.21
C ARG A 129 -1.53 -34.51 8.24
N GLY A 130 -0.24 -34.73 7.98
CA GLY A 130 0.53 -34.06 6.93
C GLY A 130 1.50 -32.98 7.41
N ALA A 131 1.66 -32.74 8.71
CA ALA A 131 2.58 -31.72 9.21
C ALA A 131 4.07 -32.12 9.09
N ARG A 132 4.93 -31.17 8.76
CA ARG A 132 6.33 -31.35 8.39
C ARG A 132 7.27 -30.68 9.40
N LYS A 133 8.16 -31.46 10.01
CA LYS A 133 9.04 -31.00 11.12
C LYS A 133 9.99 -29.83 10.79
N ASN A 134 10.27 -29.58 9.51
CA ASN A 134 11.27 -28.60 9.05
C ASN A 134 10.64 -27.41 8.29
N VAL A 135 9.35 -27.11 8.50
CA VAL A 135 8.66 -25.95 7.90
C VAL A 135 8.00 -25.10 8.99
N ARG A 136 7.60 -23.86 8.66
CA ARG A 136 6.79 -23.04 9.60
C ARG A 136 5.40 -23.65 9.75
N HIS A 137 4.98 -23.90 10.97
CA HIS A 137 3.59 -24.22 11.33
C HIS A 137 2.85 -22.92 11.67
N ILE A 138 1.82 -22.56 10.92
CA ILE A 138 1.11 -21.28 11.05
C ILE A 138 -0.39 -21.53 11.19
N ALA A 139 -1.05 -20.93 12.18
CA ALA A 139 -2.49 -21.00 12.33
C ALA A 139 -3.14 -19.61 12.34
N PHE A 140 -4.20 -19.44 11.54
CA PHE A 140 -5.04 -18.25 11.52
C PHE A 140 -6.35 -18.55 12.23
N ILE A 141 -6.66 -17.85 13.33
CA ILE A 141 -7.89 -17.98 14.11
C ILE A 141 -8.78 -16.80 13.78
N LEU A 142 -9.88 -17.04 13.06
CA LEU A 142 -10.89 -16.03 12.73
C LEU A 142 -12.07 -16.23 13.68
N THR A 143 -12.57 -15.16 14.32
CA THR A 143 -13.74 -15.22 15.22
C THR A 143 -14.39 -13.85 15.39
N ASP A 144 -15.71 -13.83 15.62
CA ASP A 144 -16.48 -12.61 15.92
C ASP A 144 -16.81 -12.44 17.42
N GLY A 145 -16.46 -13.42 18.26
CA GLY A 145 -16.95 -13.51 19.64
C GLY A 145 -15.88 -13.64 20.72
N ILE A 146 -16.33 -13.45 21.96
CA ILE A 146 -15.55 -13.70 23.19
C ILE A 146 -15.61 -15.18 23.56
N SER A 147 -14.50 -15.77 24.02
CA SER A 147 -14.57 -17.13 24.58
C SER A 147 -15.30 -17.15 25.91
N GLN A 148 -16.24 -18.09 26.05
CA GLN A 148 -16.86 -18.41 27.32
C GLN A 148 -15.85 -18.99 28.35
N GLU A 149 -14.63 -19.34 27.91
CA GLU A 149 -13.63 -20.05 28.72
C GLU A 149 -12.22 -19.42 28.64
N VAL A 150 -12.12 -18.08 28.67
CA VAL A 150 -10.87 -17.30 28.50
C VAL A 150 -9.61 -17.93 29.08
N LYS A 151 -9.64 -18.39 30.35
CA LYS A 151 -8.47 -19.03 31.00
C LYS A 151 -7.99 -20.30 30.28
N LYS A 152 -8.91 -21.13 29.76
CA LYS A 152 -8.58 -22.32 28.96
C LYS A 152 -8.07 -21.92 27.57
N THR A 153 -8.66 -20.90 26.95
CA THR A 153 -8.21 -20.35 25.67
C THR A 153 -6.76 -19.87 25.74
N GLN A 154 -6.40 -19.13 26.79
CA GLN A 154 -5.02 -18.68 27.02
C GLN A 154 -4.04 -19.85 27.24
N LEU A 155 -4.46 -20.90 27.95
CA LEU A 155 -3.63 -22.09 28.18
C LEU A 155 -3.41 -22.89 26.87
N ALA A 156 -4.47 -23.12 26.10
CA ALA A 156 -4.40 -23.81 24.81
C ALA A 156 -3.54 -23.03 23.79
N ALA A 157 -3.69 -21.70 23.73
CA ALA A 157 -2.84 -20.84 22.90
C ALA A 157 -1.38 -20.89 23.34
N LYS A 158 -1.10 -20.96 24.66
CA LYS A 158 0.26 -21.17 25.16
C LYS A 158 0.82 -22.52 24.70
N GLN A 159 0.05 -23.60 24.81
CA GLN A 159 0.48 -24.94 24.36
C GLN A 159 0.80 -24.98 22.87
N CYS A 160 0.02 -24.31 22.02
CA CYS A 160 0.32 -24.19 20.59
C CYS A 160 1.67 -23.46 20.34
N ARG A 161 1.91 -22.34 21.03
CA ARG A 161 3.16 -21.58 20.90
C ARG A 161 4.37 -22.33 21.48
N ASP A 162 4.20 -23.04 22.59
CA ASP A 162 5.21 -23.94 23.17
C ASP A 162 5.55 -25.09 22.19
N ALA A 163 4.58 -25.52 21.37
CA ALA A 163 4.75 -26.49 20.28
C ALA A 163 5.25 -25.88 18.95
N ASN A 164 5.76 -24.64 18.98
CA ASN A 164 6.28 -23.89 17.83
C ASN A 164 5.25 -23.67 16.69
N ILE A 165 3.96 -23.54 17.03
CA ILE A 165 2.91 -23.11 16.11
C ILE A 165 2.73 -21.59 16.23
N GLU A 166 2.87 -20.89 15.10
CA GLU A 166 2.74 -19.44 15.00
C GLU A 166 1.26 -19.05 14.86
N LEU A 167 0.71 -18.38 15.89
CA LEU A 167 -0.72 -18.06 15.96
C LEU A 167 -1.01 -16.62 15.50
N PHE A 168 -1.87 -16.47 14.51
CA PHE A 168 -2.46 -15.21 14.05
C PHE A 168 -3.94 -15.18 14.47
N ALA A 169 -4.32 -14.30 15.40
CA ALA A 169 -5.70 -14.09 15.83
C ALA A 169 -6.32 -12.91 15.08
N ILE A 170 -7.50 -13.11 14.51
CA ILE A 170 -8.27 -12.15 13.72
C ILE A 170 -9.67 -12.03 14.35
N GLY A 171 -9.87 -10.95 15.11
CA GLY A 171 -11.18 -10.55 15.62
C GLY A 171 -11.98 -9.81 14.55
N ILE A 172 -13.28 -10.10 14.45
CA ILE A 172 -14.17 -9.57 13.43
C ILE A 172 -15.42 -8.95 14.08
N GLY A 173 -15.64 -7.66 13.88
CA GLY A 173 -16.79 -6.95 14.46
C GLY A 173 -16.55 -6.53 15.92
N ASN A 174 -17.57 -5.88 16.50
CA ASN A 174 -17.43 -5.14 17.76
C ASN A 174 -17.63 -6.00 19.03
N GLU A 175 -17.98 -7.28 18.89
CA GLU A 175 -18.29 -8.19 20.01
C GLU A 175 -17.11 -9.07 20.44
N THR A 176 -15.89 -8.70 20.05
CA THR A 176 -14.64 -9.40 20.43
C THR A 176 -14.00 -8.83 21.70
N ASN A 177 -13.24 -9.67 22.42
CA ASN A 177 -12.39 -9.22 23.51
C ASN A 177 -10.92 -9.10 23.03
N ASP A 178 -10.47 -7.87 22.82
CA ASP A 178 -9.10 -7.53 22.42
C ASP A 178 -8.02 -8.14 23.30
N GLU A 179 -8.18 -8.10 24.63
CA GLU A 179 -7.18 -8.65 25.56
C GLU A 179 -7.09 -10.18 25.45
N GLU A 180 -8.22 -10.85 25.27
CA GLU A 180 -8.25 -12.29 25.02
C GLU A 180 -7.56 -12.65 23.70
N LEU A 181 -7.97 -12.02 22.60
CA LEU A 181 -7.44 -12.33 21.26
C LEU A 181 -5.97 -11.95 21.13
N LYS A 182 -5.54 -10.82 21.70
CA LYS A 182 -4.13 -10.49 21.89
C LYS A 182 -3.45 -11.57 22.72
N GLY A 183 -4.07 -12.11 23.76
CA GLY A 183 -3.56 -13.25 24.51
C GLY A 183 -3.31 -14.52 23.67
N ILE A 184 -4.17 -14.82 22.70
CA ILE A 184 -4.04 -15.96 21.76
C ILE A 184 -2.86 -15.77 20.79
N ALA A 185 -2.75 -14.58 20.19
CA ALA A 185 -1.74 -14.24 19.19
C ALA A 185 -0.30 -14.58 19.61
N SER A 186 0.56 -14.92 18.65
CA SER A 186 2.02 -15.00 18.84
C SER A 186 2.64 -13.62 19.06
N GLN A 187 3.92 -13.59 19.45
CA GLN A 187 4.65 -12.33 19.63
C GLN A 187 5.43 -11.96 18.36
N PRO A 188 5.59 -10.66 18.04
CA PRO A 188 5.00 -9.51 18.72
C PRO A 188 3.53 -9.33 18.35
N LYS A 189 2.65 -8.98 19.30
CA LYS A 189 1.18 -8.93 19.10
C LYS A 189 0.75 -8.15 17.85
N ALA A 190 1.34 -6.99 17.56
CA ALA A 190 0.94 -6.13 16.44
C ALA A 190 1.22 -6.67 14.99
N SER A 191 1.63 -7.94 14.79
CA SER A 191 1.50 -8.66 13.48
C SER A 191 0.65 -9.91 13.57
N HIS A 192 0.37 -10.38 14.77
CA HIS A 192 -0.27 -11.65 15.04
C HIS A 192 -1.67 -11.45 15.62
N TYR A 193 -2.07 -10.20 15.87
CA TYR A 193 -3.39 -9.80 16.24
C TYR A 193 -3.90 -8.80 15.20
N PHE A 194 -5.09 -9.06 14.68
CA PHE A 194 -5.85 -8.17 13.81
C PHE A 194 -7.27 -8.03 14.36
N HIS A 195 -7.81 -6.82 14.33
CA HIS A 195 -9.21 -6.50 14.57
C HIS A 195 -9.79 -5.83 13.32
N VAL A 196 -10.80 -6.42 12.67
CA VAL A 196 -11.47 -5.84 11.50
C VAL A 196 -12.93 -5.55 11.82
N SER A 197 -13.46 -4.42 11.33
CA SER A 197 -14.78 -3.91 11.79
C SER A 197 -15.99 -4.76 11.36
N ASN A 198 -15.82 -5.66 10.39
CA ASN A 198 -16.80 -6.66 9.94
C ASN A 198 -16.16 -7.60 8.90
N PHE A 199 -16.89 -8.62 8.47
CA PHE A 199 -16.42 -9.59 7.47
C PHE A 199 -16.18 -9.00 6.07
N SER A 200 -16.76 -7.86 5.69
CA SER A 200 -16.38 -7.18 4.45
C SER A 200 -15.01 -6.52 4.59
N ALA A 201 -14.73 -5.88 5.74
CA ALA A 201 -13.41 -5.33 6.04
C ALA A 201 -12.31 -6.41 6.08
N LEU A 202 -12.62 -7.65 6.51
CA LEU A 202 -11.73 -8.80 6.36
C LEU A 202 -11.30 -9.02 4.89
N ILE A 203 -12.25 -8.93 3.96
CA ILE A 203 -11.99 -9.07 2.52
C ILE A 203 -11.22 -7.88 1.96
N ASP A 204 -11.41 -6.67 2.49
CA ASP A 204 -10.64 -5.49 2.08
C ASP A 204 -9.19 -5.54 2.60
N GLU A 205 -8.97 -6.00 3.83
CA GLU A 205 -7.65 -6.07 4.48
C GLU A 205 -6.84 -7.35 4.15
N LYS A 206 -7.44 -8.36 3.50
CA LYS A 206 -6.82 -9.68 3.23
C LYS A 206 -5.41 -9.62 2.65
N ARG A 207 -5.12 -8.65 1.79
CA ARG A 207 -3.79 -8.44 1.17
C ARG A 207 -2.74 -7.97 2.18
N ASP A 208 -3.11 -7.13 3.13
CA ASP A 208 -2.19 -6.62 4.14
C ASP A 208 -1.92 -7.71 5.20
N ILE A 209 -2.96 -8.45 5.62
CA ILE A 209 -2.82 -9.60 6.52
C ILE A 209 -1.92 -10.68 5.90
N PHE A 210 -2.14 -11.03 4.63
CA PHE A 210 -1.28 -11.94 3.87
C PHE A 210 0.19 -11.50 3.92
N LYS A 211 0.50 -10.28 3.46
CA LYS A 211 1.87 -9.74 3.46
C LYS A 211 2.56 -9.77 4.81
N VAL A 212 1.82 -9.47 5.89
CA VAL A 212 2.36 -9.48 7.25
C VAL A 212 2.67 -10.90 7.72
N SER A 213 1.89 -11.91 7.33
CA SER A 213 2.20 -13.31 7.66
C SER A 213 3.40 -13.89 6.88
N CYS A 214 3.65 -13.37 5.67
CA CYS A 214 4.76 -13.77 4.81
C CYS A 214 6.15 -13.43 5.38
N THR A 215 6.28 -12.42 6.25
CA THR A 215 7.59 -12.03 6.77
C THR A 215 8.13 -13.14 7.67
N ASN A 216 9.22 -13.75 7.23
CA ASN A 216 9.72 -14.96 7.86
C ASN A 216 10.26 -14.63 9.25
N ASN A 217 9.92 -15.45 10.26
CA ASN A 217 10.48 -15.25 11.60
C ASN A 217 12.02 -15.37 11.60
N SER A 218 12.66 -15.91 10.54
CA SER A 218 14.10 -15.88 10.26
C SER A 218 14.63 -14.49 9.86
N GLU A 219 13.97 -13.76 8.94
CA GLU A 219 14.30 -12.34 8.68
C GLU A 219 14.02 -11.48 9.91
N ILE A 220 12.96 -11.82 10.65
CA ILE A 220 12.60 -11.19 11.93
C ILE A 220 13.52 -11.67 13.07
N VAL A 221 14.32 -12.74 12.95
CA VAL A 221 15.35 -13.10 13.95
C VAL A 221 16.62 -12.31 13.70
N LEU A 222 17.02 -12.12 12.43
CA LEU A 222 18.03 -11.12 12.08
C LEU A 222 17.57 -9.68 12.38
N ASN A 223 16.26 -9.43 12.45
CA ASN A 223 15.65 -8.13 12.74
C ASN A 223 14.87 -7.98 14.07
N ASN A 224 14.94 -8.92 15.03
CA ASN A 224 14.43 -8.75 16.41
C ASN A 224 15.57 -8.62 17.44
N GLU A 225 16.77 -9.04 17.06
CA GLU A 225 17.99 -8.44 17.63
C GLU A 225 18.30 -7.07 17.00
N LYS A 226 17.69 -6.72 15.86
CA LYS A 226 17.80 -5.39 15.22
C LYS A 226 16.48 -4.61 15.10
N GLY A 227 15.44 -4.99 15.84
CA GLY A 227 14.10 -4.38 15.78
C GLY A 227 14.12 -2.98 16.40
N CYS A 228 14.35 -1.96 15.56
CA CYS A 228 14.74 -0.61 15.95
C CYS A 228 15.95 -0.48 16.91
N LYS A 229 16.58 -1.58 17.35
CA LYS A 229 17.67 -1.60 18.35
C LYS A 229 18.91 -0.81 17.94
N ASN A 230 19.19 -0.72 16.64
CA ASN A 230 20.39 -0.09 16.06
C ASN A 230 20.06 1.06 15.09
N ILE A 231 18.89 1.71 15.22
CA ILE A 231 18.50 2.82 14.36
C ILE A 231 18.46 4.10 15.18
N SER A 232 19.27 5.08 14.77
CA SER A 232 19.27 6.42 15.34
C SER A 232 18.23 7.27 14.59
N ALA A 233 17.08 7.48 15.24
CA ALA A 233 15.93 8.17 14.64
C ALA A 233 15.25 9.11 15.63
N ASP A 234 14.71 10.20 15.10
CA ASP A 234 13.83 11.12 15.80
C ASP A 234 12.41 10.93 15.24
N VAL A 235 11.50 10.37 16.03
CA VAL A 235 10.09 10.16 15.66
C VAL A 235 9.23 11.17 16.42
N PHE A 236 8.56 12.05 15.70
CA PHE A 236 7.68 13.06 16.28
C PHE A 236 6.22 12.76 15.98
N PHE A 237 5.41 12.64 17.02
CA PHE A 237 3.97 12.48 16.93
C PHE A 237 3.28 13.84 17.04
N LEU A 238 2.39 14.14 16.11
CA LEU A 238 1.60 15.36 16.11
C LEU A 238 0.12 15.01 16.07
N LEU A 239 -0.56 15.12 17.22
CA LEU A 239 -1.93 14.63 17.40
C LEU A 239 -2.93 15.78 17.32
N ASP A 240 -3.89 15.64 16.43
CA ASP A 240 -5.03 16.53 16.32
C ASP A 240 -5.99 16.29 17.48
N SER A 241 -6.18 17.36 18.24
CA SER A 241 -6.98 17.44 19.45
C SER A 241 -8.10 18.49 19.30
N SER A 242 -8.46 18.84 18.06
CA SER A 242 -9.56 19.74 17.71
C SER A 242 -10.94 19.15 18.02
N SER A 243 -11.97 20.00 17.97
CA SER A 243 -13.38 19.63 18.20
C SER A 243 -14.01 18.80 17.07
N SER A 244 -13.36 18.66 15.91
CA SER A 244 -13.89 17.82 14.81
C SER A 244 -13.62 16.33 15.02
N ILE A 245 -12.60 16.00 15.83
CA ILE A 245 -12.30 14.64 16.29
C ILE A 245 -13.02 14.39 17.61
N LEU A 246 -13.71 13.25 17.74
CA LEU A 246 -14.40 12.90 18.98
C LEU A 246 -13.40 12.58 20.10
N GLU A 247 -13.75 12.87 21.36
CA GLU A 247 -12.88 12.58 22.51
C GLU A 247 -12.53 11.08 22.63
N VAL A 248 -13.42 10.19 22.19
CA VAL A 248 -13.15 8.74 22.12
C VAL A 248 -12.07 8.42 21.07
N ASP A 249 -12.12 9.04 19.89
CA ASP A 249 -11.12 8.84 18.84
C ASP A 249 -9.78 9.48 19.20
N PHE A 250 -9.79 10.59 19.92
CA PHE A 250 -8.57 11.18 20.51
C PHE A 250 -7.90 10.24 21.51
N LYS A 251 -8.67 9.55 22.37
CA LYS A 251 -8.12 8.50 23.25
C LYS A 251 -7.52 7.33 22.45
N LYS A 252 -8.16 6.94 21.33
CA LYS A 252 -7.61 5.93 20.41
C LYS A 252 -6.31 6.39 19.73
N GLN A 253 -6.14 7.68 19.42
CA GLN A 253 -4.83 8.22 18.96
C GLN A 253 -3.73 8.03 20.02
N LEU A 254 -4.00 8.35 21.29
CA LEU A 254 -3.02 8.19 22.38
C LEU A 254 -2.62 6.72 22.57
N ASN A 255 -3.59 5.80 22.58
CA ASN A 255 -3.34 4.36 22.67
C ASN A 255 -2.44 3.87 21.52
N ALA A 256 -2.68 4.35 20.30
CA ALA A 256 -1.85 4.00 19.15
C ALA A 256 -0.42 4.52 19.24
N VAL A 257 -0.23 5.71 19.83
CA VAL A 257 1.11 6.23 20.13
C VAL A 257 1.80 5.33 21.17
N GLU A 258 1.12 4.90 22.24
CA GLU A 258 1.67 3.90 23.18
C GLU A 258 2.04 2.59 22.46
N ASP A 259 1.14 2.02 21.66
CA ASP A 259 1.37 0.77 20.90
C ASP A 259 2.59 0.88 19.95
N ILE A 260 2.76 2.01 19.25
CA ILE A 260 3.91 2.25 18.36
C ILE A 260 5.20 2.37 19.19
N ILE A 261 5.18 3.14 20.28
CA ILE A 261 6.34 3.29 21.19
C ILE A 261 6.72 1.94 21.81
N ASP A 262 5.75 1.05 22.02
CA ASP A 262 6.01 -0.29 22.54
C ASP A 262 6.88 -1.16 21.61
N THR A 263 6.84 -0.88 20.30
CA THR A 263 7.72 -1.53 19.31
C THR A 263 9.14 -0.94 19.23
N TYR A 264 9.37 0.25 19.77
CA TYR A 264 10.64 0.97 19.61
C TYR A 264 11.65 0.64 20.72
N SER A 265 12.92 0.54 20.32
CA SER A 265 14.06 0.59 21.24
C SER A 265 14.38 2.05 21.55
N ILE A 266 13.68 2.60 22.52
CA ILE A 266 13.86 3.98 22.99
C ILE A 266 15.24 4.13 23.66
N GLY A 267 15.94 5.23 23.36
CA GLY A 267 17.23 5.56 23.97
C GLY A 267 17.91 6.75 23.30
N SER A 268 18.84 7.39 24.02
CA SER A 268 19.49 8.62 23.56
C SER A 268 20.32 8.42 22.30
N ASP A 269 20.89 7.23 22.08
CA ASP A 269 21.61 6.79 20.88
C ASP A 269 20.71 6.20 19.78
N LYS A 270 19.49 5.78 20.15
CA LYS A 270 18.53 5.01 19.32
C LYS A 270 17.35 5.87 18.86
N VAL A 271 16.12 5.38 19.06
CA VAL A 271 14.89 6.12 18.78
C VAL A 271 14.61 7.10 19.91
N ARG A 272 14.43 8.36 19.56
CA ARG A 272 13.89 9.40 20.43
C ARG A 272 12.48 9.77 19.97
N VAL A 273 11.58 9.98 20.92
CA VAL A 273 10.16 10.24 20.66
C VAL A 273 9.76 11.62 21.16
N GLY A 274 9.22 12.45 20.27
CA GLY A 274 8.55 13.69 20.62
C GLY A 274 7.05 13.58 20.42
N LEU A 275 6.29 14.40 21.14
CA LEU A 275 4.83 14.45 21.07
C LEU A 275 4.34 15.88 21.29
N SER A 276 3.51 16.37 20.38
CA SER A 276 2.71 17.57 20.54
C SER A 276 1.27 17.33 20.17
N LEU A 277 0.37 18.11 20.77
CA LEU A 277 -1.02 18.22 20.35
C LEU A 277 -1.21 19.51 19.57
N PHE A 278 -2.21 19.53 18.70
CA PHE A 278 -2.70 20.77 18.11
C PHE A 278 -4.23 20.83 18.04
N SER A 279 -4.75 22.05 18.07
CA SER A 279 -6.13 22.39 17.75
C SER A 279 -6.13 23.81 17.16
N ASN A 280 -6.81 24.77 17.77
CA ASN A 280 -6.57 26.20 17.53
C ASN A 280 -5.23 26.65 18.12
N THR A 281 -4.68 25.91 19.07
CA THR A 281 -3.38 26.13 19.72
C THR A 281 -2.41 24.98 19.45
N TYR A 282 -1.12 25.17 19.71
CA TYR A 282 -0.10 24.11 19.68
C TYR A 282 0.41 23.88 21.09
N LYS A 283 0.38 22.62 21.56
CA LYS A 283 0.77 22.24 22.93
C LYS A 283 1.86 21.17 22.89
N PRO A 284 3.12 21.49 23.23
CA PRO A 284 4.15 20.48 23.40
C PRO A 284 3.86 19.60 24.63
N VAL A 285 4.13 18.30 24.50
CA VAL A 285 4.00 17.30 25.58
C VAL A 285 5.35 16.65 25.88
N ILE A 286 6.06 16.22 24.83
CA ILE A 286 7.37 15.56 24.90
C ILE A 286 8.29 16.20 23.87
N ASP A 287 9.39 16.81 24.35
CA ASP A 287 10.51 17.23 23.50
C ASP A 287 11.40 16.01 23.18
N LEU A 288 11.89 15.90 21.94
CA LEU A 288 12.80 14.82 21.50
C LEU A 288 14.03 14.65 22.42
N LYS A 289 14.54 15.72 23.02
CA LYS A 289 15.68 15.70 23.95
C LYS A 289 15.35 15.04 25.29
N ASN A 290 14.06 14.96 25.65
CA ASN A 290 13.53 14.31 26.85
C ASN A 290 12.67 13.08 26.49
N GLY A 291 12.89 12.55 25.28
CA GLY A 291 12.11 11.52 24.61
C GLY A 291 12.85 10.19 24.49
N ASP A 292 13.78 9.92 25.40
CA ASP A 292 14.75 8.82 25.36
C ASP A 292 14.61 7.84 26.54
N GLU A 293 13.58 7.99 27.38
CA GLU A 293 13.22 7.06 28.44
C GLU A 293 11.74 6.63 28.34
N LYS A 294 11.49 5.33 28.12
CA LYS A 294 10.16 4.78 27.81
C LYS A 294 9.12 5.02 28.92
N SER A 295 9.51 4.84 30.18
CA SER A 295 8.71 5.12 31.39
C SER A 295 8.21 6.57 31.40
N THR A 296 9.11 7.53 31.22
CA THR A 296 8.81 8.96 31.21
C THR A 296 7.89 9.34 30.05
N ILE A 297 8.08 8.74 28.87
CA ILE A 297 7.22 8.96 27.70
C ILE A 297 5.78 8.48 27.97
N ILE A 298 5.61 7.23 28.42
CA ILE A 298 4.29 6.64 28.68
C ILE A 298 3.55 7.40 29.80
N ASN A 299 4.24 7.75 30.88
CA ASN A 299 3.65 8.55 31.96
C ASN A 299 3.14 9.92 31.47
N LYS A 300 3.87 10.58 30.55
CA LYS A 300 3.43 11.83 29.94
C LYS A 300 2.21 11.64 29.04
N ILE A 301 2.19 10.61 28.19
CA ILE A 301 1.05 10.28 27.31
C ILE A 301 -0.23 10.10 28.13
N ARG A 302 -0.17 9.34 29.23
CA ARG A 302 -1.33 9.09 30.12
C ARG A 302 -1.84 10.32 30.86
N SER A 303 -1.04 11.38 30.96
CA SER A 303 -1.43 12.68 31.53
C SER A 303 -2.03 13.66 30.51
N VAL A 304 -2.07 13.30 29.22
CA VAL A 304 -2.55 14.19 28.16
C VAL A 304 -4.04 14.49 28.31
N GLN A 305 -4.38 15.78 28.22
CA GLN A 305 -5.74 16.28 28.19
C GLN A 305 -6.13 16.73 26.78
N TYR A 306 -7.33 16.32 26.36
CA TYR A 306 -7.98 16.70 25.10
C TYR A 306 -8.34 18.20 25.11
N LEU A 307 -7.81 18.95 24.15
CA LEU A 307 -7.87 20.43 24.10
C LEU A 307 -9.18 21.01 23.58
N ARG A 308 -9.76 20.38 22.56
CA ARG A 308 -10.85 20.93 21.72
C ARG A 308 -10.41 22.21 20.99
N GLY A 309 -11.30 22.78 20.17
CA GLY A 309 -11.06 24.00 19.39
C GLY A 309 -11.09 23.76 17.87
N GLY A 310 -10.58 24.73 17.09
CA GLY A 310 -10.43 24.59 15.63
C GLY A 310 -9.24 23.69 15.23
N THR A 311 -8.91 23.67 13.94
CA THR A 311 -7.90 22.74 13.37
C THR A 311 -6.83 23.51 12.58
N ASN A 312 -5.80 23.99 13.28
CA ASN A 312 -4.70 24.80 12.71
C ASN A 312 -3.48 23.97 12.29
N THR A 313 -3.70 22.92 11.50
CA THR A 313 -2.67 21.95 11.03
C THR A 313 -1.40 22.63 10.49
N GLY A 314 -1.52 23.65 9.63
CA GLY A 314 -0.36 24.37 9.08
C GLY A 314 0.47 25.12 10.12
N VAL A 315 -0.15 25.67 11.17
CA VAL A 315 0.57 26.30 12.29
C VAL A 315 1.31 25.25 13.11
N ALA A 316 0.71 24.08 13.31
CA ALA A 316 1.33 22.96 14.01
C ALA A 316 2.55 22.41 13.23
N LEU A 317 2.43 22.23 11.92
CA LEU A 317 3.54 21.86 11.03
C LEU A 317 4.66 22.91 11.03
N ASN A 318 4.31 24.21 11.00
CA ASN A 318 5.28 25.30 11.13
C ASN A 318 6.06 25.21 12.45
N LYS A 319 5.38 24.92 13.56
CA LYS A 319 5.99 24.75 14.89
C LYS A 319 6.95 23.57 14.93
N VAL A 320 6.53 22.39 14.45
CA VAL A 320 7.42 21.22 14.33
C VAL A 320 8.65 21.54 13.47
N ARG A 321 8.49 22.28 12.37
CA ARG A 321 9.62 22.67 11.50
C ARG A 321 10.59 23.67 12.15
N THR A 322 10.09 24.59 12.96
CA THR A 322 10.88 25.72 13.49
C THR A 322 11.38 25.52 14.92
N GLU A 323 10.78 24.60 15.68
CA GLU A 323 11.14 24.32 17.08
C GLU A 323 11.70 22.89 17.27
N THR A 324 11.27 21.91 16.46
CA THR A 324 11.66 20.49 16.62
C THR A 324 12.68 20.03 15.58
N TYR A 325 12.47 20.33 14.30
CA TYR A 325 13.32 19.91 13.18
C TYR A 325 14.03 21.10 12.49
N ASN A 326 14.44 22.07 13.29
CA ASN A 326 15.10 23.31 12.86
C ASN A 326 16.59 23.16 12.55
N GLU A 327 17.32 22.39 13.36
CA GLU A 327 18.73 22.06 13.16
C GLU A 327 18.91 20.95 12.11
N LYS A 328 20.13 20.73 11.61
CA LYS A 328 20.47 19.53 10.84
C LYS A 328 20.79 18.36 11.79
N SER A 329 20.46 17.13 11.40
CA SER A 329 20.79 15.92 12.16
C SER A 329 21.20 14.80 11.20
N SER A 330 22.07 13.90 11.67
CA SER A 330 22.41 12.65 11.00
C SER A 330 21.39 11.53 11.28
N ARG A 331 20.43 11.75 12.17
CA ARG A 331 19.33 10.81 12.48
C ARG A 331 18.27 10.83 11.39
N ASN A 332 17.63 9.68 11.17
CA ASN A 332 16.40 9.62 10.40
C ASN A 332 15.31 10.45 11.10
N ARG A 333 14.50 11.20 10.36
CA ARG A 333 13.47 12.08 10.92
C ARG A 333 12.10 11.71 10.39
N PHE A 334 11.18 11.41 11.31
CA PHE A 334 9.83 10.99 10.99
C PHE A 334 8.81 11.85 11.71
N LEU A 335 7.85 12.40 10.98
CA LEU A 335 6.65 13.02 11.54
C LEU A 335 5.47 12.08 11.29
N ILE A 336 4.78 11.67 12.35
CA ILE A 336 3.51 10.96 12.26
C ILE A 336 2.42 11.92 12.73
N ILE A 337 1.67 12.48 11.78
CA ILE A 337 0.56 13.40 12.07
C ILE A 337 -0.76 12.64 12.05
N PHE A 338 -1.53 12.74 13.13
CA PHE A 338 -2.91 12.23 13.23
C PHE A 338 -3.85 13.42 13.05
N THR A 339 -4.78 13.38 12.11
CA THR A 339 -5.75 14.46 11.83
C THR A 339 -6.89 13.97 10.94
N ASP A 340 -8.01 14.69 10.91
CA ASP A 340 -9.09 14.49 9.95
C ASP A 340 -8.89 15.29 8.63
N GLY A 341 -7.80 16.06 8.51
CA GLY A 341 -7.52 16.85 7.30
C GLY A 341 -8.44 18.06 7.11
N GLN A 342 -9.18 18.48 8.14
CA GLN A 342 -10.06 19.65 8.08
C GLN A 342 -9.31 20.95 8.43
N SER A 343 -8.09 21.16 7.91
CA SER A 343 -7.33 22.36 8.24
C SER A 343 -8.04 23.64 7.80
N LEU A 344 -8.13 24.60 8.72
CA LEU A 344 -8.63 25.95 8.44
C LEU A 344 -7.73 26.73 7.45
N GLN A 345 -6.54 26.22 7.13
CA GLN A 345 -5.50 26.92 6.37
C GLN A 345 -4.80 26.01 5.34
N LYS A 346 -5.56 25.21 4.58
CA LYS A 346 -5.06 24.15 3.66
C LYS A 346 -3.81 24.51 2.85
N THR A 347 -3.80 25.65 2.16
CA THR A 347 -2.64 26.10 1.34
C THR A 347 -1.37 26.28 2.18
N PHE A 348 -1.49 26.84 3.38
CA PHE A 348 -0.36 27.01 4.31
C PHE A 348 0.08 25.65 4.89
N THR A 349 -0.87 24.77 5.19
CA THR A 349 -0.61 23.39 5.65
C THR A 349 0.23 22.61 4.64
N ILE A 350 -0.15 22.61 3.36
CA ILE A 350 0.61 21.97 2.27
C ILE A 350 2.02 22.60 2.16
N THR A 351 2.11 23.93 2.24
CA THR A 351 3.37 24.68 2.15
C THR A 351 4.36 24.30 3.27
N GLU A 352 3.91 24.19 4.52
CA GLU A 352 4.78 23.83 5.64
C GLU A 352 5.13 22.33 5.65
N ALA A 353 4.21 21.46 5.22
CA ALA A 353 4.51 20.05 4.97
C ALA A 353 5.60 19.87 3.90
N GLN A 354 5.55 20.64 2.80
CA GLN A 354 6.60 20.63 1.78
C GLN A 354 7.95 21.05 2.36
N LYS A 355 8.02 22.14 3.14
CA LYS A 355 9.27 22.60 3.78
C LYS A 355 9.83 21.58 4.77
N LEU A 356 8.98 20.83 5.48
CA LEU A 356 9.41 19.71 6.33
C LEU A 356 10.03 18.57 5.49
N LYS A 357 9.39 18.20 4.38
CA LYS A 357 9.91 17.20 3.43
C LYS A 357 11.26 17.63 2.82
N GLU A 358 11.40 18.92 2.46
CA GLU A 358 12.66 19.52 1.99
C GLU A 358 13.76 19.53 3.07
N ASN A 359 13.39 19.63 4.35
CA ASN A 359 14.31 19.47 5.49
C ASN A 359 14.67 18.00 5.81
N GLY A 360 14.27 17.04 4.97
CA GLY A 360 14.57 15.62 5.14
C GLY A 360 13.67 14.91 6.16
N VAL A 361 12.52 15.47 6.52
CA VAL A 361 11.53 14.82 7.38
C VAL A 361 10.57 13.99 6.54
N VAL A 362 10.46 12.70 6.84
CA VAL A 362 9.46 11.81 6.24
C VAL A 362 8.15 11.94 7.01
N ILE A 363 7.04 12.22 6.32
CA ILE A 363 5.75 12.51 6.92
C ILE A 363 4.78 11.36 6.65
N PHE A 364 4.30 10.71 7.71
CA PHE A 364 3.14 9.81 7.68
C PHE A 364 1.89 10.58 8.14
N ALA A 365 0.81 10.49 7.38
CA ALA A 365 -0.47 11.11 7.69
C ALA A 365 -1.50 10.03 8.06
N VAL A 366 -2.06 10.14 9.27
CA VAL A 366 -3.03 9.20 9.83
C VAL A 366 -4.39 9.88 9.89
N GLY A 367 -5.32 9.39 9.08
CA GLY A 367 -6.69 9.88 8.98
C GLY A 367 -7.54 9.41 10.16
N VAL A 368 -8.03 10.33 10.97
CA VAL A 368 -8.85 10.06 12.16
C VAL A 368 -10.31 10.42 11.92
N GLY A 369 -11.22 9.51 12.28
CA GLY A 369 -12.67 9.73 12.23
C GLY A 369 -13.30 9.57 10.84
N PRO A 370 -14.63 9.76 10.73
CA PRO A 370 -15.39 9.44 9.51
C PRO A 370 -15.33 10.52 8.40
N PHE A 371 -14.83 11.73 8.71
CA PHE A 371 -14.88 12.89 7.80
C PHE A 371 -13.50 13.31 7.27
N VAL A 372 -12.61 12.34 7.02
CA VAL A 372 -11.23 12.58 6.58
C VAL A 372 -11.15 13.22 5.19
N ASP A 373 -10.53 14.39 5.09
CA ASP A 373 -10.13 14.99 3.80
C ASP A 373 -8.87 14.29 3.26
N GLN A 374 -9.08 13.41 2.28
CA GLN A 374 -8.00 12.64 1.70
C GLN A 374 -7.04 13.47 0.83
N ASP A 375 -7.51 14.55 0.20
CA ASP A 375 -6.67 15.37 -0.65
C ASP A 375 -5.68 16.18 0.20
N GLU A 376 -6.11 16.63 1.39
CA GLU A 376 -5.19 17.24 2.36
C GLU A 376 -4.17 16.22 2.91
N LEU A 377 -4.61 15.02 3.33
CA LEU A 377 -3.67 13.99 3.83
C LEU A 377 -2.63 13.59 2.78
N ASN A 378 -3.06 13.38 1.53
CA ASN A 378 -2.18 13.09 0.40
C ASN A 378 -1.14 14.21 0.18
N ALA A 379 -1.55 15.48 0.28
CA ALA A 379 -0.66 16.60 0.02
C ALA A 379 0.38 16.82 1.14
N ILE A 380 0.02 16.55 2.39
CA ILE A 380 0.95 16.70 3.53
C ILE A 380 1.90 15.51 3.68
N SER A 381 1.46 14.28 3.37
CA SER A 381 2.29 13.07 3.51
C SER A 381 3.54 13.09 2.63
N SER A 382 4.50 12.22 2.92
CA SER A 382 5.53 11.84 1.96
C SER A 382 4.93 11.03 0.80
N ASN A 383 5.72 10.85 -0.27
CA ASN A 383 5.25 10.19 -1.49
C ASN A 383 5.97 8.85 -1.73
N PRO A 384 5.33 7.88 -2.40
CA PRO A 384 3.97 7.93 -2.94
C PRO A 384 2.92 7.86 -1.81
N SER A 385 1.87 8.68 -1.89
CA SER A 385 0.99 8.92 -0.74
C SER A 385 0.24 7.68 -0.27
N GLU A 386 0.09 6.63 -1.09
CA GLU A 386 -0.53 5.36 -0.65
C GLU A 386 0.39 4.53 0.28
N GLU A 387 1.67 4.90 0.42
CA GLU A 387 2.60 4.29 1.39
C GLU A 387 2.72 5.10 2.70
N PHE A 388 2.30 6.37 2.69
CA PHE A 388 2.48 7.29 3.81
C PHE A 388 1.17 7.86 4.37
N VAL A 389 0.03 7.69 3.68
CA VAL A 389 -1.30 7.97 4.21
C VAL A 389 -1.95 6.70 4.70
N LEU A 390 -2.44 6.72 5.94
CA LEU A 390 -3.15 5.61 6.57
C LEU A 390 -4.55 6.07 6.97
N LYS A 391 -5.57 5.46 6.37
CA LYS A 391 -6.98 5.64 6.76
C LYS A 391 -7.43 4.54 7.72
N PHE A 392 -8.32 4.92 8.62
CA PHE A 392 -9.03 4.03 9.52
C PHE A 392 -10.53 4.26 9.35
N VAL A 393 -11.28 3.22 9.01
CA VAL A 393 -12.76 3.28 8.99
C VAL A 393 -13.28 3.13 10.42
N ASN A 394 -12.59 2.31 11.22
CA ASN A 394 -12.66 2.36 12.68
C ASN A 394 -11.23 2.42 13.24
N MET A 395 -11.00 3.33 14.19
CA MET A 395 -9.73 3.46 14.93
C MET A 395 -9.39 2.21 15.79
N ASP A 396 -10.29 1.24 15.95
CA ASP A 396 -9.96 -0.06 16.57
C ASP A 396 -9.05 -0.93 15.65
N GLN A 397 -9.11 -0.71 14.34
CA GLN A 397 -8.20 -1.32 13.34
C GLN A 397 -6.75 -0.77 13.43
N LEU A 398 -6.51 0.25 14.26
CA LEU A 398 -5.23 0.94 14.35
C LEU A 398 -4.13 0.03 14.91
N SER A 399 -4.46 -0.83 15.88
CA SER A 399 -3.53 -1.82 16.46
C SER A 399 -2.95 -2.79 15.42
N ASN A 400 -3.69 -3.06 14.34
CA ASN A 400 -3.24 -3.89 13.19
C ASN A 400 -2.13 -3.21 12.37
N LYS A 401 -2.21 -1.88 12.22
CA LYS A 401 -1.32 -1.09 11.35
C LYS A 401 -0.16 -0.43 12.11
N VAL A 402 -0.11 -0.59 13.43
CA VAL A 402 1.04 -0.25 14.28
C VAL A 402 2.35 -0.81 13.71
N LYS A 403 2.37 -2.05 13.22
CA LYS A 403 3.58 -2.61 12.59
C LYS A 403 3.89 -2.14 11.19
N PHE A 404 2.90 -1.69 10.42
CA PHE A 404 3.19 -1.04 9.16
C PHE A 404 3.93 0.27 9.42
N LEU A 405 3.42 1.10 10.35
CA LEU A 405 4.08 2.33 10.78
C LEU A 405 5.46 2.06 11.38
N SER A 406 5.56 1.17 12.36
CA SER A 406 6.84 0.95 13.04
C SER A 406 7.87 0.28 12.15
N ASN A 407 7.53 -0.66 11.26
CA ASN A 407 8.51 -1.19 10.30
C ASN A 407 8.97 -0.12 9.28
N LYS A 408 8.08 0.80 8.88
CA LYS A 408 8.43 1.90 7.97
C LYS A 408 9.29 2.99 8.64
N THR A 409 9.17 3.21 9.95
CA THR A 409 10.07 4.10 10.73
C THR A 409 11.31 3.39 11.28
N CYS A 410 11.28 2.07 11.42
CA CYS A 410 12.38 1.20 11.86
C CYS A 410 13.08 0.45 10.72
N THR A 411 12.91 0.86 9.47
CA THR A 411 13.83 0.49 8.40
C THR A 411 14.85 1.61 8.23
N LYS A 412 16.14 1.27 8.11
CA LYS A 412 17.11 2.23 7.56
C LYS A 412 16.61 2.52 6.16
N ILE A 413 16.07 3.73 5.94
CA ILE A 413 15.61 4.14 4.61
C ILE A 413 16.79 3.93 3.67
N ALA A 414 16.64 2.98 2.73
CA ALA A 414 17.68 2.59 1.80
C ALA A 414 17.83 3.68 0.73
N GLU A 415 18.47 4.78 1.13
CA GLU A 415 18.91 5.92 0.32
C GLU A 415 17.91 6.46 -0.72
N ASN A 416 16.62 6.44 -0.40
CA ASN A 416 15.53 7.08 -1.16
C ASN A 416 14.55 7.63 -0.10
N ILE A 417 14.78 8.80 0.50
CA ILE A 417 14.58 10.16 -0.02
C ILE A 417 15.58 11.07 0.74
N PRO A 418 16.33 11.99 0.10
CA PRO A 418 15.83 12.98 -0.85
C PRO A 418 16.61 13.00 -2.16
N ARG A 419 16.30 12.06 -3.06
CA ARG A 419 17.07 11.86 -4.29
C ARG A 419 16.38 12.23 -5.59
N ASP A 420 15.06 12.38 -5.67
CA ASP A 420 14.42 12.76 -6.95
C ASP A 420 14.89 14.14 -7.47
N GLN A 421 15.20 15.08 -6.56
CA GLN A 421 15.80 16.37 -6.93
C GLN A 421 17.30 16.28 -7.25
N GLU A 422 17.98 15.19 -6.91
CA GLU A 422 19.43 14.99 -7.07
C GLU A 422 19.77 14.05 -8.24
N TYR A 423 18.98 13.00 -8.46
CA TYR A 423 19.03 12.09 -9.60
C TYR A 423 18.95 12.85 -10.92
N CYS A 424 17.91 13.68 -11.11
CA CYS A 424 17.71 14.46 -12.33
C CYS A 424 18.86 15.45 -12.61
N LYS A 425 19.69 15.84 -11.61
CA LYS A 425 20.87 16.69 -11.85
C LYS A 425 21.89 16.00 -12.76
N SER A 426 22.00 14.67 -12.70
CA SER A 426 22.95 13.85 -13.46
C SER A 426 22.45 13.39 -14.84
N THR A 427 21.18 13.66 -15.17
CA THR A 427 20.53 13.19 -16.40
C THR A 427 20.88 14.05 -17.61
N LYS A 428 21.00 13.42 -18.79
CA LYS A 428 21.16 14.11 -20.08
C LYS A 428 19.89 14.93 -20.41
N ILE A 429 20.08 16.17 -20.88
CA ILE A 429 18.95 17.04 -21.29
C ILE A 429 18.19 16.34 -22.42
N SER A 430 16.88 16.19 -22.23
CA SER A 430 16.01 15.40 -23.11
C SER A 430 14.72 16.16 -23.42
N ASP A 431 14.21 15.98 -24.65
CA ASP A 431 12.93 16.53 -25.07
C ASP A 431 11.81 15.53 -24.79
N PHE A 432 10.85 15.94 -23.98
CA PHE A 432 9.67 15.17 -23.59
C PHE A 432 8.45 15.72 -24.29
N VAL A 433 7.74 14.90 -25.06
CA VAL A 433 6.47 15.27 -25.68
C VAL A 433 5.36 14.43 -25.06
N PHE A 434 4.43 15.09 -24.35
CA PHE A 434 3.23 14.43 -23.84
C PHE A 434 2.14 14.45 -24.91
N ALA A 435 1.68 13.26 -25.31
CA ALA A 435 0.59 13.06 -26.26
C ALA A 435 -0.70 12.65 -25.53
N LEU A 436 -1.76 13.44 -25.70
CA LEU A 436 -3.03 13.27 -25.01
C LEU A 436 -4.20 13.17 -26.00
N SER A 437 -5.10 12.21 -25.77
CA SER A 437 -6.38 12.14 -26.49
C SER A 437 -7.54 12.46 -25.55
N ASN A 438 -7.98 13.72 -25.58
CA ASN A 438 -9.08 14.22 -24.74
C ASN A 438 -10.45 13.60 -25.11
N ASN A 439 -10.56 12.96 -26.28
CA ASN A 439 -11.78 12.29 -26.74
C ASN A 439 -12.11 11.00 -25.98
N TYR A 440 -11.18 10.05 -25.98
CA TYR A 440 -11.40 8.72 -25.39
C TYR A 440 -11.48 8.85 -23.87
N LEU A 441 -10.50 9.56 -23.30
CA LEU A 441 -10.42 9.83 -21.87
C LEU A 441 -11.59 10.73 -21.39
N GLY A 442 -12.03 11.66 -22.23
CA GLY A 442 -13.02 12.66 -21.86
C GLY A 442 -12.49 13.69 -20.85
N HIS A 443 -13.18 14.83 -20.78
CA HIS A 443 -12.74 16.01 -20.03
C HIS A 443 -12.24 15.73 -18.59
N ARG A 444 -12.96 14.89 -17.83
CA ARG A 444 -12.64 14.63 -16.41
C ARG A 444 -11.29 13.91 -16.27
N LYS A 445 -11.05 12.84 -17.03
CA LYS A 445 -9.80 12.07 -16.99
C LYS A 445 -8.62 12.90 -17.50
N THR A 446 -8.81 13.66 -18.59
CA THR A 446 -7.83 14.62 -19.09
C THR A 446 -7.43 15.64 -18.02
N THR A 447 -8.38 16.13 -17.21
CA THR A 447 -8.09 17.09 -16.12
C THR A 447 -7.13 16.50 -15.07
N TYR A 448 -7.25 15.22 -14.71
CA TYR A 448 -6.30 14.57 -13.81
C TYR A 448 -4.90 14.49 -14.43
N ILE A 449 -4.80 14.16 -15.72
CA ILE A 449 -3.50 14.11 -16.40
C ILE A 449 -2.86 15.49 -16.47
N LEU A 450 -3.61 16.53 -16.85
CA LEU A 450 -3.08 17.89 -16.90
C LEU A 450 -2.59 18.38 -15.52
N LYS A 451 -3.26 18.02 -14.42
CA LYS A 451 -2.76 18.29 -13.06
C LYS A 451 -1.44 17.57 -12.75
N ALA A 452 -1.32 16.30 -13.14
CA ALA A 452 -0.08 15.53 -12.94
C ALA A 452 1.08 16.05 -13.81
N LEU A 453 0.79 16.53 -15.02
CA LEU A 453 1.76 17.19 -15.89
C LEU A 453 2.16 18.58 -15.36
N ASP A 454 1.23 19.37 -14.83
CA ASP A 454 1.53 20.65 -14.20
C ASP A 454 2.41 20.48 -12.95
N ASP A 455 2.18 19.45 -12.13
CA ASP A 455 3.06 19.11 -11.00
C ASP A 455 4.48 18.74 -11.47
N ILE A 456 4.63 17.84 -12.45
CA ILE A 456 5.95 17.46 -12.98
C ILE A 456 6.68 18.66 -13.60
N THR A 457 6.01 19.36 -14.52
CA THR A 457 6.58 20.52 -15.22
C THR A 457 6.74 21.74 -14.30
N GLY A 458 6.09 21.74 -13.13
CA GLY A 458 6.26 22.73 -12.07
C GLY A 458 7.44 22.46 -11.12
N ARG A 459 8.08 21.28 -11.15
CA ARG A 459 9.20 20.97 -10.24
C ARG A 459 10.53 21.55 -10.73
N LYS A 460 11.27 22.23 -9.85
CA LYS A 460 12.51 22.95 -10.23
C LYS A 460 13.58 22.02 -10.81
N SER A 461 13.82 20.88 -10.16
CA SER A 461 14.79 19.86 -10.61
C SER A 461 14.49 19.26 -11.99
N ILE A 462 13.22 19.28 -12.39
CA ILE A 462 12.71 18.80 -13.67
C ILE A 462 12.83 19.91 -14.73
N ARG A 463 12.39 21.15 -14.40
CA ARG A 463 12.43 22.34 -15.27
C ARG A 463 13.82 22.74 -15.75
N GLU A 464 14.85 22.49 -14.95
CA GLU A 464 16.25 22.81 -15.30
C GLU A 464 16.91 21.76 -16.21
N LYS A 465 16.23 20.64 -16.49
CA LYS A 465 16.83 19.44 -17.11
C LYS A 465 16.05 18.89 -18.29
N PHE A 466 14.76 19.15 -18.36
CA PHE A 466 13.88 18.64 -19.40
C PHE A 466 13.08 19.76 -20.04
N ARG A 467 12.85 19.64 -21.33
CA ARG A 467 11.97 20.54 -22.08
C ARG A 467 10.70 19.78 -22.44
N PHE A 468 9.56 20.42 -22.25
CA PHE A 468 8.26 19.80 -22.40
C PHE A 468 7.50 20.39 -23.57
N GLY A 469 7.30 19.56 -24.59
CA GLY A 469 6.30 19.77 -25.62
C GLY A 469 5.01 19.05 -25.24
N MET A 470 3.89 19.50 -25.80
CA MET A 470 2.63 18.76 -25.73
C MET A 470 1.99 18.74 -27.10
N VAL A 471 1.62 17.53 -27.54
CA VAL A 471 0.85 17.34 -28.77
C VAL A 471 -0.58 16.99 -28.38
N PHE A 472 -1.46 17.94 -28.67
CA PHE A 472 -2.89 17.79 -28.53
C PHE A 472 -3.52 17.56 -29.89
N ASP A 473 -4.27 16.46 -29.96
CA ASP A 473 -5.36 16.17 -30.88
C ASP A 473 -5.43 17.02 -32.19
N ARG A 474 -6.21 18.12 -32.22
CA ARG A 474 -6.36 18.99 -33.41
C ARG A 474 -6.03 20.46 -33.13
N CYS A 475 -4.74 20.75 -33.09
CA CYS A 475 -4.20 22.09 -33.37
C CYS A 475 -3.70 22.18 -34.83
N PRO A 476 -3.89 23.30 -35.56
CA PRO A 476 -3.07 23.61 -36.75
C PRO A 476 -1.58 23.65 -36.37
N TYR A 477 -0.66 23.46 -37.31
CA TYR A 477 0.80 23.48 -37.05
C TYR A 477 1.30 24.71 -36.26
N LEU A 478 0.57 25.83 -36.30
CA LEU A 478 0.84 27.08 -35.56
C LEU A 478 0.35 27.08 -34.08
N GLN A 479 -0.20 25.97 -33.58
CA GLN A 479 -0.74 25.85 -32.21
C GLN A 479 -0.27 24.58 -31.46
N ASP A 480 0.56 23.74 -32.07
CA ASP A 480 1.35 22.75 -31.31
C ASP A 480 2.44 23.51 -30.51
N ILE A 481 2.78 23.06 -29.29
CA ILE A 481 3.79 23.74 -28.45
C ILE A 481 5.20 23.41 -28.97
N SER A 482 5.58 24.05 -30.09
CA SER A 482 6.92 23.96 -30.67
C SER A 482 7.94 24.77 -29.86
N PHE A 483 9.18 24.29 -29.77
CA PHE A 483 10.26 24.98 -29.06
C PHE A 483 10.80 26.18 -29.85
N LYS A 484 10.15 27.34 -29.73
CA LYS A 484 10.80 28.62 -30.03
C LYS A 484 11.62 29.07 -28.82
N TYR A 485 12.82 29.57 -29.09
CA TYR A 485 13.95 29.77 -28.16
C TYR A 485 13.70 30.75 -26.99
N GLU A 486 12.49 31.32 -26.88
CA GLU A 486 12.15 32.45 -26.01
C GLU A 486 10.85 32.22 -25.20
N ASP A 487 10.21 31.06 -25.31
CA ASP A 487 9.01 30.73 -24.53
C ASP A 487 9.36 30.03 -23.21
N SER A 488 9.08 30.71 -22.10
CA SER A 488 9.30 30.18 -20.76
C SER A 488 8.30 29.09 -20.39
N ASN A 489 8.69 28.17 -19.49
CA ASN A 489 7.82 27.10 -18.99
C ASN A 489 6.46 27.60 -18.44
N GLN A 490 6.38 28.86 -17.97
CA GLN A 490 5.11 29.49 -17.58
C GLN A 490 4.14 29.70 -18.75
N LYS A 491 4.63 30.06 -19.95
CA LYS A 491 3.78 30.17 -21.15
C LYS A 491 3.23 28.80 -21.56
N VAL A 492 4.04 27.76 -21.44
CA VAL A 492 3.62 26.36 -21.67
C VAL A 492 2.50 25.97 -20.69
N GLN A 493 2.67 26.19 -19.38
CA GLN A 493 1.62 25.97 -18.37
C GLN A 493 0.33 26.76 -18.66
N GLN A 494 0.43 28.03 -19.06
CA GLN A 494 -0.72 28.86 -19.41
C GLN A 494 -1.45 28.38 -20.69
N GLN A 495 -0.72 27.84 -21.67
CA GLN A 495 -1.30 27.28 -22.88
C GLN A 495 -2.03 25.96 -22.59
N ILE A 496 -1.44 25.07 -21.79
CA ILE A 496 -2.03 23.77 -21.39
C ILE A 496 -3.45 23.95 -20.83
N MET A 497 -3.66 24.95 -19.97
CA MET A 497 -4.96 25.19 -19.32
C MET A 497 -6.07 25.69 -20.27
N LYS A 498 -5.75 26.06 -21.51
CA LYS A 498 -6.67 26.78 -22.42
C LYS A 498 -7.46 25.87 -23.38
N TYR A 499 -6.97 24.67 -23.72
CA TYR A 499 -7.47 23.87 -24.87
C TYR A 499 -8.43 22.72 -24.49
N LYS A 500 -9.44 23.06 -23.69
CA LYS A 500 -10.32 22.13 -22.95
C LYS A 500 -11.14 21.12 -23.79
N ASN A 501 -11.42 21.35 -25.09
CA ASN A 501 -12.33 20.53 -25.92
C ASN A 501 -11.96 20.53 -27.43
N LYS A 502 -11.76 19.37 -28.11
CA LYS A 502 -12.02 19.04 -29.56
C LYS A 502 -11.38 17.68 -30.04
N PRO A 503 -11.81 17.09 -31.20
CA PRO A 503 -11.62 15.63 -31.51
C PRO A 503 -10.73 15.18 -32.72
N LEU A 504 -10.16 13.96 -32.66
CA LEU A 504 -9.03 13.42 -33.49
C LEU A 504 -9.30 12.72 -34.84
N TYR A 505 -8.38 12.95 -35.78
CA TYR A 505 -7.53 11.95 -36.49
C TYR A 505 -6.22 12.71 -36.82
N THR A 506 -5.01 12.31 -36.33
CA THR A 506 -3.63 12.84 -36.69
C THR A 506 -2.46 12.65 -35.67
N ILE A 507 -2.62 12.11 -34.44
CA ILE A 507 -1.56 12.15 -33.39
C ILE A 507 -0.14 11.74 -33.88
N PHE A 508 -0.02 10.69 -34.69
CA PHE A 508 1.30 10.22 -35.13
C PHE A 508 1.92 11.02 -36.26
N GLU A 509 1.12 11.53 -37.21
CA GLU A 509 1.64 12.46 -38.22
C GLU A 509 2.20 13.72 -37.54
N LYS A 510 1.53 14.18 -36.47
CA LYS A 510 2.03 15.27 -35.62
C LYS A 510 3.32 14.92 -34.90
N LEU A 511 3.44 13.76 -34.24
CA LEU A 511 4.68 13.33 -33.57
C LEU A 511 5.86 13.13 -34.55
N ASN A 512 5.56 12.62 -35.75
CA ASN A 512 6.54 12.43 -36.83
C ASN A 512 6.99 13.76 -37.46
N ASN A 513 6.12 14.76 -37.50
CA ASN A 513 6.38 16.09 -38.07
C ASN A 513 6.71 17.15 -37.00
N PHE A 514 6.86 16.76 -35.72
CA PHE A 514 7.12 17.69 -34.62
C PHE A 514 8.55 18.24 -34.70
N GLU A 515 8.72 19.56 -34.64
CA GLU A 515 10.04 20.20 -34.64
C GLU A 515 10.74 20.04 -33.29
N TYR A 516 11.42 18.91 -33.10
CA TYR A 516 12.38 18.71 -32.02
C TYR A 516 13.56 19.68 -32.15
N SER A 517 14.17 20.03 -31.02
CA SER A 517 15.33 20.91 -31.01
C SER A 517 16.53 20.26 -31.71
N LYS A 518 17.27 21.05 -32.50
CA LYS A 518 18.44 20.59 -33.26
C LYS A 518 19.67 20.24 -32.41
N SER A 519 19.66 20.51 -31.10
CA SER A 519 20.88 20.53 -30.27
C SER A 519 21.09 19.35 -29.30
N LEU A 520 20.20 18.34 -29.23
CA LEU A 520 20.22 17.34 -28.16
C LEU A 520 19.90 15.89 -28.57
N ASN A 521 20.36 14.94 -27.73
CA ASN A 521 20.60 13.54 -28.10
C ASN A 521 19.48 12.53 -27.76
N ARG A 522 18.44 12.90 -26.99
CA ARG A 522 17.36 11.97 -26.59
C ARG A 522 15.98 12.62 -26.72
N ARG A 523 15.03 11.90 -27.33
CA ARG A 523 13.65 12.35 -27.61
C ARG A 523 12.68 11.30 -27.09
N VAL A 524 11.80 11.69 -26.17
CA VAL A 524 10.89 10.78 -25.47
C VAL A 524 9.45 11.23 -25.65
N ASN A 525 8.58 10.31 -26.06
CA ASN A 525 7.16 10.55 -26.30
C ASN A 525 6.34 9.75 -25.30
N LEU A 526 5.49 10.40 -24.50
CA LEU A 526 4.60 9.71 -23.55
C LEU A 526 3.17 9.81 -24.04
N VAL A 527 2.57 8.67 -24.40
CA VAL A 527 1.18 8.59 -24.83
C VAL A 527 0.32 8.09 -23.67
N PHE A 528 -0.65 8.88 -23.25
CA PHE A 528 -1.58 8.47 -22.19
C PHE A 528 -2.77 7.70 -22.78
N VAL A 529 -3.01 6.50 -22.24
CA VAL A 529 -4.08 5.59 -22.67
C VAL A 529 -4.81 5.02 -21.45
N ASP A 530 -6.06 4.60 -21.65
CA ASP A 530 -6.82 3.82 -20.68
C ASP A 530 -7.72 2.80 -21.38
N GLU A 531 -8.52 2.08 -20.58
CA GLU A 531 -9.54 1.11 -21.01
C GLU A 531 -10.60 1.63 -22.02
N SER A 532 -10.63 2.93 -22.35
CA SER A 532 -11.52 3.49 -23.37
C SER A 532 -10.90 3.59 -24.77
N MET A 533 -9.60 3.34 -24.92
CA MET A 533 -8.92 3.41 -26.22
C MET A 533 -9.20 2.15 -27.06
N PRO A 534 -9.66 2.28 -28.33
CA PRO A 534 -9.88 1.14 -29.22
C PRO A 534 -8.60 0.32 -29.50
N LEU A 535 -8.75 -1.00 -29.51
CA LEU A 535 -7.65 -1.97 -29.67
C LEU A 535 -6.79 -1.74 -30.91
N ASP A 536 -7.38 -1.36 -32.05
CA ASP A 536 -6.63 -1.16 -33.29
C ASP A 536 -5.72 0.09 -33.24
N ASN A 537 -6.07 1.08 -32.41
CA ASN A 537 -5.21 2.23 -32.14
C ASN A 537 -4.01 1.85 -31.24
N LEU A 538 -4.18 0.88 -30.33
CA LEU A 538 -3.12 0.35 -29.48
C LEU A 538 -2.11 -0.49 -30.28
N LYS A 539 -2.57 -1.22 -31.30
CA LYS A 539 -1.68 -1.93 -32.25
C LYS A 539 -0.87 -0.96 -33.10
N LEU A 540 -1.50 0.10 -33.63
CA LEU A 540 -0.81 1.14 -34.38
C LEU A 540 0.22 1.91 -33.53
N LEU A 541 -0.10 2.20 -32.25
CA LEU A 541 0.85 2.70 -31.24
C LEU A 541 2.10 1.83 -31.17
N ALA A 542 1.92 0.52 -31.11
CA ALA A 542 3.00 -0.44 -30.96
C ALA A 542 3.87 -0.61 -32.22
N GLU A 543 3.27 -0.57 -33.40
CA GLU A 543 4.02 -0.61 -34.68
C GLU A 543 4.89 0.63 -34.87
N LEU A 544 4.41 1.81 -34.45
CA LEU A 544 5.12 3.07 -34.60
C LEU A 544 6.23 3.26 -33.55
N ALA A 545 6.12 2.64 -32.38
CA ALA A 545 7.19 2.58 -31.38
C ALA A 545 8.49 1.91 -31.89
N ARG A 546 8.43 1.16 -33.02
CA ARG A 546 9.60 0.55 -33.67
C ARG A 546 10.38 1.51 -34.58
N LYS A 547 9.91 2.75 -34.81
CA LYS A 547 10.53 3.73 -35.72
C LYS A 547 11.27 4.85 -34.98
N ASN A 548 12.50 4.57 -34.54
CA ASN A 548 13.54 5.54 -34.16
C ASN A 548 13.12 6.71 -33.23
N MET A 549 12.09 6.50 -32.40
CA MET A 549 11.54 7.43 -31.42
C MET A 549 11.22 6.64 -30.16
N GLU A 550 11.69 7.07 -29.00
CA GLU A 550 11.34 6.39 -27.75
C GLU A 550 9.89 6.72 -27.37
N ILE A 551 8.96 5.83 -27.72
CA ILE A 551 7.55 5.94 -27.33
C ILE A 551 7.32 5.11 -26.06
N TYR A 552 6.80 5.77 -25.03
CA TYR A 552 6.34 5.19 -23.77
C TYR A 552 4.82 5.31 -23.68
N ILE A 553 4.16 4.25 -23.24
CA ILE A 553 2.72 4.23 -22.98
C ILE A 553 2.48 4.45 -21.48
N VAL A 554 1.75 5.51 -21.12
CA VAL A 554 1.25 5.72 -19.76
C VAL A 554 -0.15 5.12 -19.68
N ALA A 555 -0.21 3.89 -19.19
CA ALA A 555 -1.41 3.08 -19.11
C ALA A 555 -2.14 3.33 -17.78
N ILE A 556 -3.33 3.92 -17.82
CA ILE A 556 -4.13 4.25 -16.63
C ILE A 556 -5.34 3.32 -16.50
N GLY A 557 -5.56 2.75 -15.30
CA GLY A 557 -6.72 1.90 -14.99
C GLY A 557 -6.40 0.40 -14.94
N THR A 558 -7.26 -0.37 -14.27
CA THR A 558 -7.02 -1.81 -13.99
C THR A 558 -7.58 -2.78 -15.03
N LYS A 559 -8.27 -2.29 -16.07
CA LYS A 559 -8.99 -3.14 -17.03
C LYS A 559 -8.33 -3.32 -18.41
N MET A 560 -7.17 -2.69 -18.66
CA MET A 560 -6.43 -2.97 -19.89
C MET A 560 -5.79 -4.36 -19.82
N ASN A 561 -5.98 -5.15 -20.87
CA ASN A 561 -5.36 -6.45 -21.01
C ASN A 561 -3.95 -6.27 -21.62
N PHE A 562 -2.93 -6.93 -21.07
CA PHE A 562 -1.58 -6.86 -21.64
C PHE A 562 -1.52 -7.35 -23.10
N LYS A 563 -2.42 -8.24 -23.51
CA LYS A 563 -2.57 -8.67 -24.92
C LYS A 563 -2.92 -7.53 -25.87
N ASP A 564 -3.49 -6.43 -25.36
CA ASP A 564 -3.89 -5.27 -26.18
C ASP A 564 -2.69 -4.37 -26.53
N ILE A 565 -1.58 -4.50 -25.78
CA ILE A 565 -0.35 -3.68 -25.89
C ILE A 565 0.93 -4.52 -26.01
N GLU A 566 0.81 -5.84 -26.21
CA GLU A 566 1.89 -6.85 -26.23
C GLU A 566 3.03 -6.56 -27.23
N ALA A 567 2.76 -5.75 -28.25
CA ALA A 567 3.73 -5.34 -29.25
C ALA A 567 4.66 -4.18 -28.80
N VAL A 568 4.42 -3.56 -27.64
CA VAL A 568 5.30 -2.56 -26.98
C VAL A 568 6.14 -3.25 -25.88
N PRO A 569 7.45 -2.96 -25.78
CA PRO A 569 8.28 -3.48 -24.69
C PRO A 569 7.69 -3.14 -23.31
N SER A 570 7.71 -4.09 -22.37
CA SER A 570 7.25 -3.86 -21.00
C SER A 570 8.00 -2.72 -20.30
N SER A 571 9.28 -2.53 -20.63
CA SER A 571 10.13 -1.40 -20.20
C SER A 571 9.68 -0.03 -20.73
N HIS A 572 8.73 0.02 -21.67
CA HIS A 572 8.13 1.24 -22.22
C HIS A 572 6.70 1.48 -21.70
N ILE A 573 6.18 0.65 -20.79
CA ILE A 573 4.81 0.75 -20.28
C ILE A 573 4.82 1.25 -18.82
N ILE A 574 4.43 2.50 -18.62
CA ILE A 574 4.26 3.11 -17.29
C ILE A 574 2.83 2.88 -16.83
N PHE A 575 2.63 1.90 -15.94
CA PHE A 575 1.31 1.60 -15.39
C PHE A 575 0.93 2.49 -14.20
N ILE A 576 -0.28 3.06 -14.23
CA ILE A 576 -0.90 3.84 -13.16
C ILE A 576 -2.27 3.19 -12.81
N PRO A 577 -2.50 2.74 -11.56
CA PRO A 577 -3.70 1.96 -11.23
C PRO A 577 -5.04 2.67 -11.46
N SER A 578 -5.12 3.99 -11.29
CA SER A 578 -6.34 4.77 -11.52
C SER A 578 -6.05 6.27 -11.69
N TYR A 579 -7.06 7.05 -12.08
CA TYR A 579 -6.94 8.51 -12.24
C TYR A 579 -6.79 9.26 -10.92
N GLU A 580 -7.35 8.73 -9.85
CA GLU A 580 -7.31 9.29 -8.50
C GLU A 580 -5.88 9.29 -7.93
N VAL A 581 -5.09 8.26 -8.24
CA VAL A 581 -3.67 8.12 -7.83
C VAL A 581 -2.68 8.65 -8.88
N LEU A 582 -3.15 9.24 -9.97
CA LEU A 582 -2.28 9.71 -11.03
C LEU A 582 -1.36 10.84 -10.57
N LEU A 583 -1.89 11.79 -9.78
CA LEU A 583 -1.12 12.92 -9.26
C LEU A 583 -0.04 12.47 -8.24
N SER A 584 -0.36 11.51 -7.37
CA SER A 584 0.57 10.96 -6.37
C SER A 584 1.65 10.08 -6.98
N LYS A 585 1.33 9.31 -8.04
CA LYS A 585 2.25 8.30 -8.62
C LYS A 585 3.03 8.75 -9.84
N PHE A 586 2.46 9.58 -10.70
CA PHE A 586 3.03 9.78 -12.03
C PHE A 586 4.41 10.45 -11.98
N TYR A 587 4.62 11.40 -11.06
CA TYR A 587 5.95 11.98 -10.83
C TYR A 587 7.01 10.93 -10.44
N HIS A 588 6.68 9.98 -9.55
CA HIS A 588 7.63 8.96 -9.12
C HIS A 588 7.95 7.99 -10.25
N LYS A 589 6.94 7.54 -11.01
CA LYS A 589 7.16 6.73 -12.20
C LYS A 589 7.94 7.47 -13.28
N PHE A 590 7.69 8.77 -13.48
CA PHE A 590 8.48 9.60 -14.38
C PHE A 590 9.95 9.70 -13.93
N ALA A 591 10.21 9.96 -12.64
CA ALA A 591 11.57 10.02 -12.10
C ALA A 591 12.30 8.66 -12.16
N GLU A 592 11.60 7.57 -11.87
CA GLU A 592 12.08 6.18 -11.97
C GLU A 592 12.47 5.79 -13.40
N TYR A 593 11.71 6.22 -14.40
CA TYR A 593 11.98 5.90 -15.81
C TYR A 593 13.00 6.85 -16.45
N PHE A 594 13.04 8.11 -16.02
CA PHE A 594 13.72 9.17 -16.79
C PHE A 594 14.80 9.94 -16.03
N CYS A 595 14.89 9.88 -14.70
CA CYS A 595 15.96 10.55 -13.94
C CYS A 595 17.10 9.63 -13.49
N VAL A 596 17.15 8.36 -13.93
CA VAL A 596 18.21 7.42 -13.55
C VAL A 596 19.60 7.90 -14.05
N LYS A 597 20.64 7.54 -13.29
CA LYS A 597 22.05 7.91 -13.52
C LYS A 597 22.54 7.56 -14.92
N ALA A 598 23.48 8.37 -15.42
CA ALA A 598 24.39 7.98 -16.50
C ALA A 598 25.40 6.90 -16.03
N ARG A 599 24.93 5.66 -15.97
CA ARG A 599 25.64 4.36 -16.02
C ARG A 599 24.59 3.44 -16.67
N ASP A 600 24.76 2.88 -17.87
CA ASP A 600 25.92 2.12 -18.36
C ASP A 600 26.17 2.35 -19.88
N VAL A 601 27.01 3.32 -20.27
CA VAL A 601 27.32 3.59 -21.70
C VAL A 601 28.83 3.86 -21.96
N GLU A 602 29.71 3.58 -20.99
CA GLU A 602 31.19 3.75 -21.17
C GLU A 602 32.01 2.54 -20.68
N LEU A 603 31.38 1.36 -20.54
CA LEU A 603 32.08 0.07 -20.36
C LEU A 603 31.38 -1.04 -21.16
N SER A 604 31.55 -0.99 -22.49
CA SER A 604 31.34 -2.11 -23.43
C SER A 604 32.26 -1.93 -24.63
#